data_AF-A0A2G5UAC1-F1
#
_entry.id   AF-A0A2G5UAC1-F1
#
_cell.length_a   1.000
_cell.length_b   1.000
_cell.length_c   1.000
_cell.angle_alpha   90.00
_cell.angle_beta   90.00
_cell.angle_gamma   90.00
#
_symmetry.space_group_name_H-M   'P 1'
#
loop_
_entity.id
_entity.type
_entity.pdbx_description
1 polymer ?
#
loop_
_entity_poly.entity_id
_entity_poly.type
_entity_poly.pdbx_seq_one_letter_code
_entity_poly.pdbx_strand_id
1 'polypeptide(L)'
;MAIQREIGEPLRNRIHWMAGTSCGGIMASSMSVGIDLSDALRIYIVIRKRIFGGNTQMFPKHSSHGIETCLQEVMGPKTPMAKCTAHKLVVTTAKVTLAPSQLILFRSYAPRIDPKEFEQLGYFNPNKILLWKTIRCTSAAPVYFQSFNGMADGTIFCNNPCIMVMTEFQKLKKIENYRGKNNTDEIGCVISIGTGIEPSAPINGIDINLTHGITGITGNWKEVFANAKNLITVFLYQVRCFGFLGYC
;
A
#
# COMPACT_ATOMS: atom_id res chain seq x y z
N MET A 1 -13.59 7.63 -11.98
CA MET A 1 -14.28 7.95 -13.25
C MET A 1 -15.21 9.15 -13.11
N ALA A 2 -16.08 9.24 -12.08
CA ALA A 2 -17.01 10.37 -11.91
C ALA A 2 -16.31 11.74 -11.96
N ILE A 3 -15.24 11.94 -11.18
CA ILE A 3 -14.47 13.20 -11.17
C ILE A 3 -13.95 13.59 -12.56
N GLN A 4 -13.46 12.64 -13.37
CA GLN A 4 -13.02 12.93 -14.75
C GLN A 4 -14.15 13.42 -15.65
N ARG A 5 -15.36 12.89 -15.46
CA ARG A 5 -16.53 13.28 -16.25
C ARG A 5 -16.92 14.73 -15.95
N GLU A 6 -16.91 15.10 -14.67
CA GLU A 6 -17.21 16.47 -14.24
C GLU A 6 -16.17 17.50 -14.70
N ILE A 7 -14.88 17.12 -14.68
CA ILE A 7 -13.79 18.02 -15.12
C ILE A 7 -13.74 18.12 -16.66
N GLY A 8 -14.24 17.11 -17.39
CA GLY A 8 -14.22 17.07 -18.85
C GLY A 8 -12.87 16.68 -19.47
N GLU A 9 -11.89 16.26 -18.67
CA GLU A 9 -10.60 15.77 -19.17
C GLU A 9 -10.00 14.64 -18.30
N PRO A 10 -8.99 13.91 -18.79
CA PRO A 10 -8.30 12.88 -18.01
C PRO A 10 -7.68 13.42 -16.71
N LEU A 11 -7.87 12.70 -15.61
CA LEU A 11 -7.42 13.11 -14.28
C LEU A 11 -5.88 13.23 -14.22
N ARG A 12 -5.19 12.42 -15.03
CA ARG A 12 -3.73 12.48 -15.18
C ARG A 12 -3.23 13.87 -15.61
N ASN A 13 -4.04 14.67 -16.32
CA ASN A 13 -3.60 15.99 -16.77
C ASN A 13 -3.50 17.01 -15.62
N ARG A 14 -4.20 16.78 -14.50
CA ARG A 14 -4.30 17.71 -13.37
C ARG A 14 -3.59 17.23 -12.10
N ILE A 15 -3.29 15.94 -12.03
CA ILE A 15 -2.63 15.35 -10.87
C ILE A 15 -1.12 15.38 -11.06
N HIS A 16 -0.40 15.92 -10.08
CA HIS A 16 1.06 15.93 -10.07
C HIS A 16 1.65 14.81 -9.19
N TRP A 17 0.93 14.45 -8.13
CA TRP A 17 1.34 13.47 -7.14
C TRP A 17 0.27 12.40 -6.96
N MET A 18 0.69 11.13 -6.91
CA MET A 18 -0.20 10.01 -6.61
C MET A 18 0.34 9.20 -5.45
N ALA A 19 -0.56 8.83 -4.55
CA ALA A 19 -0.27 8.00 -3.40
C ALA A 19 -1.16 6.76 -3.41
N GLY A 20 -0.62 5.61 -3.02
CA GLY A 20 -1.42 4.40 -2.97
C GLY A 20 -0.96 3.38 -1.93
N THR A 21 -1.94 2.77 -1.27
CA THR A 21 -1.77 1.61 -0.39
C THR A 21 -2.53 0.43 -1.00
N SER A 22 -1.94 -0.77 -0.99
CA SER A 22 -2.60 -2.00 -1.45
C SER A 22 -3.15 -1.85 -2.88
N CYS A 23 -4.45 -2.07 -3.08
CA CYS A 23 -5.15 -1.84 -4.35
C CYS A 23 -4.93 -0.44 -4.91
N GLY A 24 -4.93 0.59 -4.05
CA GLY A 24 -4.62 1.96 -4.43
C GLY A 24 -3.18 2.11 -4.94
N GLY A 25 -2.25 1.31 -4.43
CA GLY A 25 -0.87 1.24 -4.92
C GLY A 25 -0.78 0.67 -6.33
N ILE A 26 -1.57 -0.35 -6.67
CA ILE A 26 -1.68 -0.90 -8.04
C ILE A 26 -2.21 0.17 -9.00
N MET A 27 -3.31 0.83 -8.62
CA MET A 27 -3.96 1.87 -9.44
C MET A 27 -3.05 3.09 -9.64
N ALA A 28 -2.49 3.62 -8.54
CA ALA A 28 -1.57 4.75 -8.58
C ALA A 28 -0.34 4.44 -9.44
N SER A 29 0.28 3.26 -9.25
CA SER A 29 1.44 2.85 -10.05
C SER A 29 1.14 2.76 -11.55
N SER A 30 -0.04 2.21 -11.90
CA SER A 30 -0.48 2.11 -13.30
C SER A 30 -0.62 3.50 -13.94
N MET A 31 -1.28 4.43 -13.24
CA MET A 31 -1.45 5.79 -13.73
C MET A 31 -0.14 6.56 -13.79
N SER A 32 0.76 6.37 -12.84
CA SER A 32 2.06 7.05 -12.82
C SER A 32 3.02 6.62 -13.93
N VAL A 33 2.84 5.45 -14.55
CA VAL A 33 3.54 5.05 -15.78
C VAL A 33 2.86 5.54 -17.06
N GLY A 34 1.75 6.29 -16.95
CA GLY A 34 1.04 6.91 -18.07
C GLY A 34 -0.21 6.16 -18.55
N ILE A 35 -0.61 5.07 -17.89
CA ILE A 35 -1.83 4.33 -18.24
C ILE A 35 -3.06 5.14 -17.81
N ASP A 36 -4.06 5.25 -18.68
CA ASP A 36 -5.29 5.97 -18.37
C ASP A 36 -6.12 5.27 -17.27
N LEU A 37 -6.88 6.06 -16.50
CA LEU A 37 -7.63 5.58 -15.34
C LEU A 37 -8.56 4.39 -15.64
N SER A 38 -9.21 4.39 -16.81
CA SER A 38 -10.09 3.29 -17.24
C SER A 38 -9.32 2.00 -17.47
N ASP A 39 -8.12 2.09 -18.05
CA ASP A 39 -7.29 0.92 -18.33
C ASP A 39 -6.58 0.43 -17.07
N ALA A 40 -6.15 1.33 -16.18
CA ALA A 40 -5.68 0.98 -14.85
C ALA A 40 -6.74 0.19 -14.07
N LEU A 41 -8.03 0.59 -14.15
CA LEU A 41 -9.12 -0.15 -13.54
C LEU A 41 -9.33 -1.52 -14.18
N ARG A 42 -9.28 -1.63 -15.51
CA ARG A 42 -9.37 -2.92 -16.22
C ARG A 42 -8.24 -3.86 -15.81
N ILE A 43 -7.01 -3.35 -15.75
CA ILE A 43 -5.83 -4.07 -15.28
C ILE A 43 -6.07 -4.58 -13.85
N TYR A 44 -6.54 -3.72 -12.94
CA TYR A 44 -6.85 -4.12 -11.57
C TYR A 44 -7.90 -5.24 -11.52
N ILE A 45 -8.97 -5.16 -12.31
CA ILE A 45 -10.02 -6.20 -12.37
C ILE A 45 -9.46 -7.53 -12.89
N VAL A 46 -8.61 -7.49 -13.93
CA VAL A 46 -7.95 -8.69 -14.48
C VAL A 46 -6.99 -9.31 -13.48
N ILE A 47 -6.12 -8.50 -12.85
CA ILE A 47 -5.22 -8.89 -11.77
C ILE A 47 -6.03 -9.56 -10.65
N ARG A 48 -7.10 -8.91 -10.19
CA ARG A 48 -8.00 -9.46 -9.17
C ARG A 48 -8.56 -10.81 -9.60
N LYS A 49 -9.12 -10.92 -10.80
CA LYS A 49 -9.73 -12.18 -11.26
C LYS A 49 -8.71 -13.32 -11.34
N ARG A 50 -7.50 -13.05 -11.85
CA ARG A 50 -6.42 -14.05 -11.96
C ARG A 50 -5.87 -14.48 -10.60
N ILE A 51 -5.83 -13.58 -9.62
CA ILE A 51 -5.26 -13.86 -8.30
C ILE A 51 -6.28 -14.50 -7.37
N PHE A 52 -7.52 -13.99 -7.36
CA PHE A 52 -8.57 -14.41 -6.43
C PHE A 52 -9.51 -15.47 -7.01
N GLY A 53 -9.44 -15.76 -8.32
CA GLY A 53 -10.23 -16.81 -8.95
C GLY A 53 -9.68 -18.21 -8.67
N GLY A 54 -10.50 -19.09 -8.09
CA GLY A 54 -10.26 -20.53 -8.11
C GLY A 54 -9.34 -21.11 -7.03
N ASN A 55 -8.99 -20.37 -5.97
CA ASN A 55 -8.17 -20.94 -4.89
C ASN A 55 -9.01 -21.52 -3.73
N THR A 56 -8.72 -22.77 -3.35
CA THR A 56 -9.33 -23.53 -2.24
C THR A 56 -8.42 -23.62 -1.01
N GLN A 57 -7.21 -23.03 -1.03
CA GLN A 57 -6.30 -23.03 0.13
C GLN A 57 -6.83 -22.24 1.33
N MET A 58 -6.56 -22.74 2.55
CA MET A 58 -6.90 -22.05 3.80
C MET A 58 -6.04 -20.81 4.01
N PHE A 59 -4.72 -20.94 4.18
CA PHE A 59 -3.79 -19.81 4.42
C PHE A 59 -2.35 -20.14 3.97
N PRO A 60 -1.61 -19.21 3.31
CA PRO A 60 -2.12 -17.99 2.67
C PRO A 60 -3.09 -18.35 1.56
N LYS A 61 -4.14 -17.53 1.42
CA LYS A 61 -5.27 -17.85 0.53
C LYS A 61 -4.91 -17.80 -0.96
N HIS A 62 -3.77 -17.22 -1.34
CA HIS A 62 -3.36 -17.06 -2.75
C HIS A 62 -1.86 -17.31 -2.97
N SER A 63 -1.52 -17.86 -4.15
CA SER A 63 -0.13 -18.08 -4.56
C SER A 63 0.59 -16.76 -4.84
N SER A 64 1.75 -16.56 -4.19
CA SER A 64 2.64 -15.43 -4.46
C SER A 64 3.13 -15.40 -5.91
N HIS A 65 3.28 -16.56 -6.55
CA HIS A 65 3.80 -16.64 -7.92
C HIS A 65 2.83 -16.03 -8.94
N GLY A 66 1.52 -16.28 -8.79
CA GLY A 66 0.50 -15.79 -9.74
C GLY A 66 0.39 -14.27 -9.78
N ILE A 67 0.43 -13.62 -8.61
CA ILE A 67 0.45 -12.15 -8.53
C ILE A 67 1.76 -11.58 -9.09
N GLU A 68 2.90 -12.20 -8.82
CA GLU A 68 4.20 -11.73 -9.31
C GLU A 68 4.30 -11.81 -10.83
N THR A 69 3.92 -12.93 -11.44
CA THR A 69 3.87 -13.07 -12.91
C THR A 69 2.94 -12.03 -13.53
N CYS A 70 1.73 -11.88 -12.98
CA CYS A 70 0.76 -10.93 -13.53
C CYS A 70 1.25 -9.47 -13.42
N LEU A 71 1.88 -9.10 -12.30
CA LEU A 71 2.47 -7.77 -12.13
C LEU A 71 3.66 -7.54 -13.07
N GLN A 72 4.50 -8.55 -13.30
CA GLN A 72 5.60 -8.46 -14.25
C GLN A 72 5.11 -8.33 -15.71
N GLU A 73 4.05 -9.03 -16.10
CA GLU A 73 3.40 -8.89 -17.42
C GLU A 73 2.88 -7.49 -17.65
N VAL A 74 2.17 -6.93 -16.66
CA VAL A 74 1.51 -5.62 -16.77
C VAL A 74 2.50 -4.46 -16.67
N MET A 75 3.42 -4.51 -15.70
CA MET A 75 4.30 -3.38 -15.37
C MET A 75 5.66 -3.47 -16.05
N GLY A 76 6.01 -4.64 -16.59
CA GLY A 76 7.32 -4.97 -17.11
C GLY A 76 8.28 -5.44 -15.99
N PRO A 77 9.01 -6.55 -16.19
CA PRO A 77 9.85 -7.14 -15.14
C PRO A 77 11.07 -6.29 -14.77
N LYS A 78 11.52 -5.42 -15.67
CA LYS A 78 12.70 -4.55 -15.52
C LYS A 78 12.36 -3.06 -15.39
N THR A 79 11.07 -2.71 -15.28
CA THR A 79 10.66 -1.31 -15.20
C THR A 79 11.06 -0.72 -13.84
N PRO A 80 11.98 0.26 -13.80
CA PRO A 80 12.34 0.92 -12.56
C PRO A 80 11.22 1.86 -12.12
N MET A 81 11.14 2.12 -10.82
CA MET A 81 10.17 3.06 -10.26
C MET A 81 10.39 4.49 -10.77
N ALA A 82 11.63 4.85 -11.13
CA ALA A 82 11.96 6.11 -11.79
C ALA A 82 11.25 6.32 -13.16
N LYS A 83 10.73 5.26 -13.79
CA LYS A 83 9.94 5.37 -15.04
C LYS A 83 8.55 5.96 -14.80
N CYS A 84 8.10 6.05 -13.55
CA CYS A 84 6.86 6.73 -13.18
C CYS A 84 7.04 8.26 -13.28
N THR A 85 7.06 8.78 -14.51
CA THR A 85 7.32 10.19 -14.83
C THR A 85 6.04 10.99 -15.02
N ALA A 86 4.89 10.34 -15.25
CA ALA A 86 3.61 11.04 -15.41
C ALA A 86 3.21 11.74 -14.11
N HIS A 87 3.40 11.06 -12.97
CA HIS A 87 3.13 11.59 -11.64
C HIS A 87 4.21 11.17 -10.65
N LYS A 88 4.52 12.03 -9.68
CA LYS A 88 5.32 11.64 -8.52
C LYS A 88 4.53 10.60 -7.71
N LEU A 89 5.01 9.37 -7.71
CA LEU A 89 4.35 8.22 -7.10
C LEU A 89 4.90 7.98 -5.70
N VAL A 90 4.01 7.74 -4.74
CA VAL A 90 4.33 7.22 -3.40
C VAL A 90 3.51 5.96 -3.14
N VAL A 91 4.18 4.87 -2.81
CA VAL A 91 3.53 3.60 -2.45
C VAL A 91 3.96 3.18 -1.05
N THR A 92 2.99 2.90 -0.19
CA THR A 92 3.25 2.52 1.21
C THR A 92 3.34 1.02 1.40
N THR A 93 4.25 0.54 2.23
CA THR A 93 4.33 -0.86 2.68
C THR A 93 4.79 -0.93 4.14
N ALA A 94 4.53 -2.03 4.84
CA ALA A 94 4.99 -2.23 6.21
C ALA A 94 6.16 -3.22 6.25
N LYS A 95 7.29 -2.82 6.82
CA LYS A 95 8.39 -3.75 7.15
C LYS A 95 8.03 -4.51 8.42
N VAL A 96 7.79 -5.80 8.28
CA VAL A 96 7.27 -6.68 9.34
C VAL A 96 8.35 -7.58 9.96
N THR A 97 9.62 -7.42 9.57
CA THR A 97 10.77 -8.08 10.22
C THR A 97 11.28 -7.33 11.45
N LEU A 98 10.59 -6.26 11.87
CA LEU A 98 10.94 -5.42 13.02
C LEU A 98 9.69 -5.26 13.90
N ALA A 99 9.91 -5.15 15.21
CA ALA A 99 8.87 -4.85 16.20
C ALA A 99 9.28 -3.59 16.98
N PRO A 100 8.52 -2.48 16.91
CA PRO A 100 7.32 -2.29 16.10
C PRO A 100 7.61 -2.29 14.59
N SER A 101 6.61 -2.66 13.78
CA SER A 101 6.74 -2.63 12.31
C SER A 101 7.00 -1.20 11.83
N GLN A 102 7.78 -1.05 10.75
CA GLN A 102 8.12 0.27 10.22
C GLN A 102 7.40 0.55 8.90
N LEU A 103 6.86 1.77 8.74
CA LEU A 103 6.35 2.23 7.46
C LEU A 103 7.48 2.51 6.48
N ILE A 104 7.37 1.94 5.29
CA ILE A 104 8.31 2.14 4.20
C ILE A 104 7.56 2.80 3.05
N LEU A 105 8.14 3.88 2.54
CA LEU A 105 7.61 4.66 1.42
C LEU A 105 8.49 4.44 0.20
N PHE A 106 7.97 3.69 -0.77
CA PHE A 106 8.58 3.63 -2.09
C PHE A 106 8.16 4.86 -2.88
N ARG A 107 9.12 5.53 -3.53
CA ARG A 107 8.89 6.79 -4.25
C ARG A 107 9.48 6.70 -5.65
N SER A 108 8.80 7.28 -6.64
CA SER A 108 9.37 7.36 -8.01
C SER A 108 10.43 8.45 -8.16
N TYR A 109 10.64 9.25 -7.13
CA TYR A 109 11.56 10.37 -7.11
C TYR A 109 12.44 10.32 -5.85
N ALA A 110 13.55 11.05 -5.91
CA ALA A 110 14.38 11.38 -4.75
C ALA A 110 14.58 12.91 -4.72
N PRO A 111 14.89 13.50 -3.55
CA PRO A 111 15.28 14.89 -3.46
C PRO A 111 16.47 15.18 -4.38
N ARG A 112 16.51 16.38 -4.97
CA ARG A 112 17.61 16.84 -5.86
C ARG A 112 18.90 17.16 -5.08
N ILE A 113 19.43 16.16 -4.39
CA ILE A 113 20.65 16.19 -3.56
C ILE A 113 21.54 15.00 -3.90
N ASP A 114 22.70 14.88 -3.25
CA ASP A 114 23.60 13.74 -3.48
C ASP A 114 22.92 12.41 -3.11
N PRO A 115 23.11 11.32 -3.90
CA PRO A 115 22.52 10.02 -3.61
C PRO A 115 22.83 9.46 -2.23
N LYS A 116 24.05 9.64 -1.71
CA LYS A 116 24.40 9.16 -0.37
C LYS A 116 23.60 9.90 0.70
N GLU A 117 23.35 11.19 0.48
CA GLU A 117 22.63 12.04 1.42
C GLU A 117 21.14 11.68 1.47
N PHE A 118 20.46 11.52 0.33
CA PHE A 118 19.05 11.14 0.38
C PHE A 118 18.86 9.72 0.95
N GLU A 119 19.81 8.81 0.72
CA GLU A 119 19.77 7.46 1.29
C GLU A 119 19.84 7.51 2.82
N GLN A 120 20.68 8.39 3.39
CA GLN A 120 20.72 8.65 4.84
C GLN A 120 19.41 9.25 5.38
N LEU A 121 18.70 10.04 4.56
CA LEU A 121 17.40 10.62 4.92
C LEU A 121 16.21 9.65 4.75
N GLY A 122 16.48 8.39 4.40
CA GLY A 122 15.50 7.32 4.24
C GLY A 122 14.80 7.29 2.88
N TYR A 123 15.39 7.91 1.85
CA TYR A 123 14.95 7.76 0.47
C TYR A 123 15.68 6.59 -0.19
N PHE A 124 14.95 5.80 -0.98
CA PHE A 124 15.57 4.81 -1.83
C PHE A 124 15.87 5.40 -3.20
N ASN A 125 16.89 4.87 -3.88
CA ASN A 125 17.15 5.24 -5.26
C ASN A 125 16.06 4.64 -6.18
N PRO A 126 15.22 5.47 -6.85
CA PRO A 126 14.10 4.99 -7.66
C PRO A 126 14.53 4.22 -8.91
N ASN A 127 15.79 4.36 -9.35
CA ASN A 127 16.34 3.61 -10.48
C ASN A 127 16.68 2.15 -10.11
N LYS A 128 16.89 1.87 -8.82
CA LYS A 128 17.28 0.54 -8.32
C LYS A 128 16.07 -0.31 -7.90
N ILE A 129 14.89 0.31 -7.77
CA ILE A 129 13.67 -0.36 -7.33
C ILE A 129 12.81 -0.69 -8.55
N LEU A 130 12.39 -1.95 -8.66
CA LEU A 130 11.48 -2.40 -9.72
C LEU A 130 10.03 -2.14 -9.30
N LEU A 131 9.24 -1.57 -10.22
CA LEU A 131 7.86 -1.16 -9.95
C LEU A 131 6.97 -2.34 -9.51
N TRP A 132 7.08 -3.49 -10.20
CA TRP A 132 6.29 -4.67 -9.85
C TRP A 132 6.60 -5.21 -8.45
N LYS A 133 7.85 -5.06 -7.96
CA LYS A 133 8.24 -5.45 -6.60
C LYS A 133 7.60 -4.53 -5.56
N THR A 134 7.62 -3.22 -5.83
CA THR A 134 6.93 -2.23 -4.98
C THR A 134 5.44 -2.53 -4.86
N ILE A 135 4.79 -2.85 -5.98
CA ILE A 135 3.37 -3.22 -6.00
C ILE A 135 3.14 -4.53 -5.23
N ARG A 136 4.01 -5.54 -5.43
CA ARG A 136 3.93 -6.82 -4.71
C ARG A 136 4.06 -6.65 -3.19
N CYS A 137 4.93 -5.75 -2.72
CA CYS A 137 5.06 -5.42 -1.30
C CYS A 137 3.78 -4.79 -0.74
N THR A 138 3.26 -3.75 -1.41
CA THR A 138 2.08 -3.04 -0.89
C THR A 138 0.81 -3.89 -0.95
N SER A 139 0.72 -4.86 -1.86
CA SER A 139 -0.45 -5.76 -1.96
C SER A 139 -0.32 -7.04 -1.12
N ALA A 140 0.73 -7.19 -0.31
CA ALA A 140 1.02 -8.38 0.47
C ALA A 140 0.15 -8.45 1.74
N ALA A 141 -1.17 -8.43 1.59
CA ALA A 141 -2.10 -8.41 2.71
C ALA A 141 -1.94 -9.67 3.55
N PRO A 142 -1.66 -9.55 4.87
CA PRO A 142 -1.66 -10.69 5.77
C PRO A 142 -2.90 -11.55 5.56
N VAL A 143 -2.75 -12.87 5.72
CA VAL A 143 -3.82 -13.88 5.52
C VAL A 143 -4.14 -14.15 4.03
N TYR A 144 -4.00 -13.17 3.14
CA TYR A 144 -4.20 -13.35 1.69
C TYR A 144 -2.92 -13.76 0.96
N PHE A 145 -1.79 -13.12 1.25
CA PHE A 145 -0.51 -13.34 0.59
C PHE A 145 0.62 -13.49 1.62
N GLN A 146 1.68 -14.19 1.23
CA GLN A 146 2.94 -14.15 1.99
C GLN A 146 3.58 -12.76 1.88
N SER A 147 4.35 -12.40 2.91
CA SER A 147 5.22 -11.23 2.86
C SER A 147 6.25 -11.37 1.73
N PHE A 148 6.71 -10.24 1.21
CA PHE A 148 7.69 -10.18 0.13
C PHE A 148 8.91 -9.40 0.63
N ASN A 149 10.09 -10.04 0.67
CA ASN A 149 11.32 -9.45 1.22
C ASN A 149 11.16 -8.87 2.64
N GLY A 150 10.37 -9.53 3.49
CA GLY A 150 10.10 -9.04 4.85
C GLY A 150 9.15 -7.83 4.91
N MET A 151 8.52 -7.47 3.79
CA MET A 151 7.50 -6.44 3.69
C MET A 151 6.11 -7.06 3.57
N ALA A 152 5.11 -6.40 4.15
CA ALA A 152 3.71 -6.75 4.05
C ALA A 152 2.89 -5.52 3.57
N ASP A 153 1.59 -5.71 3.40
CA ASP A 153 0.69 -4.64 2.95
C ASP A 153 0.81 -3.38 3.82
N GLY A 154 0.77 -2.23 3.15
CA GLY A 154 0.79 -0.95 3.82
C GLY A 154 -0.41 -0.71 4.72
N THR A 155 -1.55 -1.40 4.54
CA THR A 155 -2.75 -1.28 5.40
C THR A 155 -2.49 -1.59 6.87
N ILE A 156 -1.46 -2.38 7.18
CA ILE A 156 -0.99 -2.65 8.54
C ILE A 156 -0.62 -1.35 9.27
N PHE A 157 -0.08 -0.36 8.56
CA PHE A 157 0.44 0.87 9.14
C PHE A 157 -0.25 2.13 8.61
N CYS A 158 -0.51 2.20 7.31
CA CYS A 158 -1.00 3.37 6.59
C CYS A 158 -2.01 2.95 5.51
N ASN A 159 -3.26 2.68 5.92
CA ASN A 159 -4.36 2.36 5.01
C ASN A 159 -4.78 3.56 4.13
N ASN A 160 -4.74 4.78 4.69
CA ASN A 160 -4.95 6.02 3.94
C ASN A 160 -3.63 6.83 3.86
N PRO A 161 -2.96 6.89 2.69
CA PRO A 161 -1.67 7.55 2.54
C PRO A 161 -1.76 9.09 2.43
N CYS A 162 -2.95 9.69 2.55
CA CYS A 162 -3.17 11.13 2.38
C CYS A 162 -2.23 11.99 3.24
N ILE A 163 -2.25 11.80 4.56
CA ILE A 163 -1.40 12.56 5.48
C ILE A 163 0.09 12.28 5.24
N MET A 164 0.43 11.05 4.86
CA MET A 164 1.80 10.67 4.56
C MET A 164 2.32 11.39 3.32
N VAL A 165 1.53 11.49 2.25
CA VAL A 165 1.95 12.21 1.05
C VAL A 165 2.05 13.71 1.28
N MET A 166 1.14 14.30 2.05
CA MET A 166 1.23 15.72 2.41
C MET A 166 2.50 16.02 3.24
N THR A 167 2.81 15.15 4.19
CA THR A 167 4.03 15.26 5.01
C THR A 167 5.27 15.08 4.13
N GLU A 168 5.23 14.11 3.22
CA GLU A 168 6.32 13.84 2.29
C GLU A 168 6.57 14.99 1.32
N PHE A 169 5.51 15.63 0.83
CA PHE A 169 5.59 16.84 0.00
C PHE A 169 6.34 17.95 0.73
N GLN A 170 5.95 18.24 1.98
CA GLN A 170 6.61 19.26 2.80
C GLN A 170 8.05 18.89 3.14
N LYS A 171 8.32 17.60 3.43
CA LYS A 171 9.67 17.09 3.69
C LYS A 171 10.56 17.28 2.46
N LEU A 172 10.10 16.91 1.27
CA LEU A 172 10.83 17.09 0.01
C LEU A 172 11.15 18.58 -0.22
N LYS A 173 10.14 19.45 -0.12
CA LYS A 173 10.30 20.90 -0.28
C LYS A 173 11.35 21.46 0.68
N LYS A 174 11.29 21.06 1.96
CA LYS A 174 12.24 21.50 3.00
C LYS A 174 13.67 21.04 2.70
N ILE A 175 13.87 19.77 2.33
CA ILE A 175 15.20 19.22 2.00
C ILE A 175 15.80 19.98 0.80
N GLU A 176 15.01 20.15 -0.26
CA GLU A 176 15.47 20.82 -1.47
C GLU A 176 15.79 22.31 -1.23
N ASN A 177 14.97 23.00 -0.44
CA ASN A 177 15.20 24.42 -0.11
C ASN A 177 16.40 24.62 0.80
N TYR A 178 16.61 23.74 1.77
CA TYR A 178 17.82 23.76 2.60
C TYR A 178 19.12 23.62 1.78
N ARG A 179 19.03 22.98 0.60
CA ARG A 179 20.12 22.82 -0.36
C ARG A 179 20.08 23.84 -1.52
N GLY A 180 19.33 24.93 -1.37
CA GLY A 180 19.30 26.04 -2.32
C GLY A 180 18.60 25.75 -3.65
N LYS A 181 17.74 24.72 -3.73
CA LYS A 181 17.03 24.34 -4.97
C LYS A 181 15.77 25.15 -5.27
N ASN A 182 15.42 26.10 -4.40
CA ASN A 182 14.26 27.01 -4.51
C ASN A 182 12.98 26.32 -5.03
N ASN A 183 12.60 25.22 -4.40
CA ASN A 183 11.32 24.55 -4.60
C ASN A 183 10.18 25.43 -4.04
N THR A 184 9.41 26.00 -4.96
CA THR A 184 8.23 26.84 -4.69
C THR A 184 6.91 26.08 -4.87
N ASP A 185 6.94 24.74 -4.97
CA ASP A 185 5.73 23.94 -5.17
C ASP A 185 4.74 24.16 -4.01
N GLU A 186 3.44 24.23 -4.31
CA GLU A 186 2.38 24.36 -3.32
C GLU A 186 1.26 23.33 -3.55
N ILE A 187 0.61 22.91 -2.46
CA ILE A 187 -0.53 22.00 -2.55
C ILE A 187 -1.78 22.85 -2.78
N GLY A 188 -2.29 22.84 -4.01
CA GLY A 188 -3.56 23.50 -4.34
C GLY A 188 -4.80 22.68 -3.97
N CYS A 189 -4.73 21.35 -4.07
CA CYS A 189 -5.85 20.45 -3.80
C CYS A 189 -5.34 19.06 -3.40
N VAL A 190 -6.07 18.40 -2.50
CA VAL A 190 -5.84 16.99 -2.13
C VAL A 190 -7.13 16.22 -2.32
N ILE A 191 -7.05 15.10 -3.06
CA ILE A 191 -8.18 14.20 -3.30
C ILE A 191 -7.85 12.86 -2.64
N SER A 192 -8.59 12.49 -1.59
CA SER A 192 -8.48 11.18 -0.93
C SER A 192 -9.67 10.31 -1.34
N ILE A 193 -9.40 9.14 -1.92
CA ILE A 193 -10.42 8.20 -2.40
C ILE A 193 -10.29 6.91 -1.60
N GLY A 194 -11.31 6.59 -0.81
CA GLY A 194 -11.43 5.33 -0.09
C GLY A 194 -12.10 4.23 -0.91
N THR A 195 -11.98 2.99 -0.45
CA THR A 195 -12.61 1.80 -1.06
C THR A 195 -13.94 1.40 -0.40
N GLY A 196 -14.48 2.25 0.48
CA GLY A 196 -15.64 1.96 1.32
C GLY A 196 -15.24 1.58 2.75
N ILE A 197 -16.20 1.64 3.68
CA ILE A 197 -16.02 1.25 5.09
C ILE A 197 -17.10 0.22 5.42
N GLU A 198 -16.71 -0.96 5.90
CA GLU A 198 -17.68 -1.98 6.32
C GLU A 198 -18.46 -1.48 7.55
N PRO A 199 -19.76 -1.79 7.68
CA PRO A 199 -20.54 -1.43 8.85
C PRO A 199 -19.90 -1.98 10.13
N SER A 200 -19.96 -1.21 11.22
CA SER A 200 -19.44 -1.66 12.51
C SER A 200 -20.22 -2.89 13.00
N ALA A 201 -19.49 -3.93 13.36
CA ALA A 201 -20.03 -5.11 14.04
C ALA A 201 -19.58 -5.08 15.51
N PRO A 202 -20.47 -5.40 16.46
CA PRO A 202 -20.06 -5.51 17.86
C PRO A 202 -19.07 -6.67 18.00
N ILE A 203 -17.92 -6.38 18.59
CA ILE A 203 -16.93 -7.38 19.00
C ILE A 203 -16.72 -7.24 20.50
N ASN A 204 -16.45 -8.36 21.17
CA ASN A 204 -16.00 -8.30 22.56
C ASN A 204 -14.61 -7.65 22.62
N GLY A 205 -14.29 -7.01 23.74
CA GLY A 205 -12.99 -6.39 23.97
C GLY A 205 -11.82 -7.36 23.77
N ILE A 206 -10.61 -6.80 23.63
CA ILE A 206 -9.37 -7.56 23.55
C ILE A 206 -8.66 -7.46 24.89
N ASP A 207 -8.98 -8.37 25.81
CA ASP A 207 -8.35 -8.43 27.13
C ASP A 207 -7.38 -9.61 27.19
N ILE A 208 -6.08 -9.36 27.02
CA ILE A 208 -5.06 -10.41 27.08
C ILE A 208 -4.48 -10.44 28.50
N ASN A 209 -5.03 -11.31 29.35
CA ASN A 209 -4.57 -11.49 30.74
C ASN A 209 -3.79 -12.81 30.88
N LEU A 210 -2.46 -12.75 30.83
CA LEU A 210 -1.57 -13.88 31.14
C LEU A 210 -1.06 -13.75 32.58
N THR A 211 -1.95 -13.91 33.56
CA THR A 211 -1.60 -13.82 34.99
C THR A 211 -0.75 -14.99 35.49
N HIS A 212 -0.72 -16.10 34.77
CA HIS A 212 0.27 -17.16 34.94
C HIS A 212 0.95 -17.34 33.60
N GLY A 213 2.29 -17.34 33.57
CA GLY A 213 3.05 -17.55 32.33
C GLY A 213 2.65 -18.82 31.58
N ILE A 214 3.36 -19.10 30.49
CA ILE A 214 3.07 -20.19 29.51
C ILE A 214 2.93 -21.59 30.17
N THR A 215 3.30 -21.74 31.44
CA THR A 215 3.21 -22.97 32.25
C THR A 215 1.91 -23.12 33.07
N GLY A 216 1.05 -22.11 33.16
CA GLY A 216 -0.20 -22.15 33.96
C GLY A 216 -1.47 -22.46 33.16
N ILE A 217 -1.34 -22.91 31.92
CA ILE A 217 -2.46 -23.03 30.98
C ILE A 217 -3.18 -24.37 31.14
N THR A 218 -3.89 -24.56 32.25
CA THR A 218 -4.84 -25.69 32.41
C THR A 218 -6.30 -25.25 32.51
N GLY A 219 -6.59 -23.94 32.69
CA GLY A 219 -7.96 -23.44 32.84
C GLY A 219 -8.51 -22.57 31.71
N ASN A 220 -7.67 -21.73 31.08
CA ASN A 220 -8.20 -20.55 30.36
C ASN A 220 -7.94 -20.48 28.85
N TRP A 221 -7.65 -21.62 28.20
CA TRP A 221 -7.38 -21.68 26.77
C TRP A 221 -8.52 -21.09 25.92
N LYS A 222 -9.77 -21.31 26.29
CA LYS A 222 -10.92 -20.80 25.53
C LYS A 222 -10.96 -19.27 25.46
N GLU A 223 -10.68 -18.58 26.56
CA GLU A 223 -10.62 -17.11 26.60
C GLU A 223 -9.40 -16.59 25.83
N VAL A 224 -8.23 -17.21 26.00
CA VAL A 224 -7.02 -16.85 25.24
C VAL A 224 -7.24 -17.02 23.73
N PHE A 225 -7.87 -18.12 23.30
CA PHE A 225 -8.23 -18.34 21.90
C PHE A 225 -9.29 -17.35 21.40
N ALA A 226 -10.30 -17.03 22.22
CA ALA A 226 -11.32 -16.05 21.88
C ALA A 226 -10.72 -14.64 21.72
N ASN A 227 -9.82 -14.23 22.61
CA ASN A 227 -9.19 -12.92 22.57
C ASN A 227 -8.14 -12.82 21.46
N ALA A 228 -7.40 -13.90 21.19
CA ALA A 228 -6.55 -14.00 20.01
C ALA A 228 -7.38 -13.93 18.71
N LYS A 229 -8.54 -14.58 18.66
CA LYS A 229 -9.48 -14.49 17.53
C LYS A 229 -10.01 -13.06 17.37
N ASN A 230 -10.36 -12.37 18.45
CA ASN A 230 -10.81 -10.97 18.41
C ASN A 230 -9.69 -10.05 17.90
N LEU A 231 -8.45 -10.22 18.38
CA LEU A 231 -7.28 -9.48 17.91
C LEU A 231 -7.02 -9.69 16.42
N ILE A 232 -7.03 -10.94 15.96
CA ILE A 232 -6.91 -11.28 14.54
C ILE A 232 -8.06 -10.68 13.74
N THR A 233 -9.28 -10.69 14.30
CA THR A 233 -10.47 -10.12 13.65
C THR A 233 -10.30 -8.61 13.47
N VAL A 234 -9.98 -7.86 14.51
CA VAL A 234 -9.71 -6.41 14.42
C VAL A 234 -8.62 -6.11 13.39
N PHE A 235 -7.52 -6.86 13.45
CA PHE A 235 -6.42 -6.72 12.51
C PHE A 235 -6.85 -6.99 11.06
N LEU A 236 -7.66 -8.03 10.84
CA LEU A 236 -8.22 -8.33 9.53
C LEU A 236 -9.13 -7.22 9.02
N TYR A 237 -10.04 -6.70 9.86
CA TYR A 237 -10.92 -5.59 9.48
C TYR A 237 -10.14 -4.33 9.09
N GLN A 238 -9.00 -4.06 9.74
CA GLN A 238 -8.12 -2.95 9.37
C GLN A 238 -7.44 -3.15 8.01
N VAL A 239 -7.09 -4.39 7.67
CA VAL A 239 -6.37 -4.76 6.44
C VAL A 239 -7.31 -5.04 5.25
N ARG A 240 -8.61 -5.26 5.50
CA ARG A 240 -9.57 -5.72 4.49
C ARG A 240 -10.04 -4.59 3.57
N CYS A 241 -9.37 -4.43 2.43
CA CYS A 241 -9.86 -3.60 1.32
C CYS A 241 -10.74 -4.37 0.30
N PHE A 242 -10.69 -5.71 0.28
CA PHE A 242 -11.25 -6.52 -0.82
C PHE A 242 -12.72 -6.94 -0.66
N GLY A 243 -13.40 -6.58 0.43
CA GLY A 243 -14.79 -6.98 0.73
C GLY A 243 -15.86 -6.25 -0.10
N PHE A 244 -15.57 -5.08 -0.67
CA PHE A 244 -16.59 -4.17 -1.18
C PHE A 244 -17.17 -4.47 -2.57
N LEU A 245 -16.55 -5.38 -3.35
CA LEU A 245 -16.99 -5.69 -4.72
C LEU A 245 -17.77 -7.01 -4.85
N GLY A 246 -18.27 -7.55 -3.73
CA GLY A 246 -19.27 -8.62 -3.74
C GLY A 246 -20.70 -8.14 -4.01
N TYR A 247 -20.91 -6.81 -4.04
CA TYR A 247 -22.23 -6.16 -4.13
C TYR A 247 -22.33 -5.07 -5.22
N CYS A 248 -21.37 -5.00 -6.15
CA CYS A 248 -21.47 -4.14 -7.34
C CYS A 248 -21.35 -4.97 -8.62
#